data_AF-A0A165RP23-F1
#
_entry.id   AF-A0A165RP23-F1
#
_cell.length_a   1.000
_cell.length_b   1.000
_cell.length_c   1.000
_cell.angle_alpha   90.00
_cell.angle_beta   90.00
_cell.angle_gamma   90.00
#
_symmetry.space_group_name_H-M   'P 1'
#
loop_
_entity.id
_entity.type
_entity.pdbx_description
1 polymer ?
#
loop_
_entity_poly.entity_id
_entity_poly.type
_entity_poly.pdbx_seq_one_letter_code
_entity_poly.pdbx_strand_id
1 'polypeptide(L)'
;MEITTSSALLIALGARILLNSIFVGPDAPPSTPDSLLNGLFEGVLLYTSLTQLFLMVFPVGFGIAAKLLLDYSRTLDATQCVCTLLGVALGVVFTDVLSKSFEDNSTKTQTRTRATTTTARETHEPSRRLRLVSFDRQERTRHRREEGHRHRRDSDDRERDRERERNPRRLEVRPITPTLTYASTAPSISLDSVPSSIDPDGRMTPQERAVAILRARASLADSERRRFKEERKWALSQGNYARASQLAWQVRRFTALMESFHREADAKVVEAARAAAEQQPAASSERPRRISQSKRNQPEASSSVPFPGQPSTSATGDRQPLVSVTVASAPRHRKRSSGTVRPAIHVQGREINVTR
;
A
#
# COMPACT_ATOMS: atom_id res chain seq x y z
N MET A 1 8.76 24.36 -14.63
CA MET A 1 8.15 24.71 -13.33
C MET A 1 6.75 24.15 -13.34
N GLU A 2 6.45 23.21 -12.45
CA GLU A 2 5.11 22.63 -12.36
C GLU A 2 4.17 23.71 -11.82
N ILE A 3 3.26 24.20 -12.66
CA ILE A 3 2.24 25.16 -12.27
C ILE A 3 1.29 24.42 -11.34
N THR A 4 1.46 24.59 -10.03
CA THR A 4 0.56 24.00 -9.03
C THR A 4 -0.82 24.61 -9.19
N THR A 5 -1.88 23.82 -9.05
CA THR A 5 -3.28 24.27 -9.17
C THR A 5 -3.60 25.45 -8.27
N SER A 6 -2.93 25.57 -7.12
CA SER A 6 -2.98 26.73 -6.23
C SER A 6 -2.58 28.05 -6.91
N SER A 7 -1.53 28.04 -7.74
CA SER A 7 -1.07 29.24 -8.44
C SER A 7 -2.07 29.70 -9.52
N ALA A 8 -2.72 28.77 -10.22
CA ALA A 8 -3.76 29.10 -11.19
C ALA A 8 -5.01 29.69 -10.53
N LEU A 9 -5.40 29.18 -9.35
CA LEU A 9 -6.50 29.74 -8.56
C LEU A 9 -6.19 31.14 -8.05
N LEU A 10 -4.96 31.38 -7.57
CA LEU A 10 -4.54 32.70 -7.10
C LEU A 10 -4.58 33.73 -8.25
N ILE A 11 -4.09 33.37 -9.44
CA ILE A 11 -4.13 34.24 -10.62
C ILE A 11 -5.58 34.52 -11.05
N ALA A 12 -6.42 33.49 -11.14
CA ALA A 12 -7.81 33.64 -11.57
C ALA A 12 -8.65 34.48 -10.58
N LEU A 13 -8.47 34.24 -9.28
CA LEU A 13 -9.17 34.98 -8.23
C LEU A 13 -8.64 36.41 -8.11
N GLY A 14 -7.33 36.61 -8.19
CA GLY A 14 -6.70 37.93 -8.21
C GLY A 14 -7.13 38.76 -9.42
N ALA A 15 -7.20 38.16 -10.60
CA ALA A 15 -7.71 38.82 -11.80
C ALA A 15 -9.19 39.23 -11.64
N ARG A 16 -10.03 38.37 -11.03
CA ARG A 16 -11.44 38.69 -10.75
C ARG A 16 -11.60 39.85 -9.77
N ILE A 17 -10.79 39.91 -8.72
CA ILE A 17 -10.82 41.01 -7.74
C ILE A 17 -10.33 42.31 -8.37
N LEU A 18 -9.27 42.24 -9.17
CA LEU A 18 -8.73 43.40 -9.89
C LEU A 18 -9.76 43.94 -10.89
N LEU A 19 -10.45 43.05 -11.62
CA LEU A 19 -11.58 43.45 -12.49
C LEU A 19 -12.71 44.08 -11.67
N ASN A 20 -13.12 43.49 -10.55
CA ASN A 20 -14.17 44.06 -9.71
C ASN A 20 -13.78 45.44 -9.18
N SER A 21 -12.52 45.63 -8.78
CA SER A 21 -11.99 46.90 -8.30
C SER A 21 -11.89 47.98 -9.37
N ILE A 22 -11.70 47.63 -10.64
CA ILE A 22 -11.62 48.60 -11.74
C ILE A 22 -13.01 48.97 -12.27
N PHE A 23 -13.95 48.01 -12.29
CA PHE A 23 -15.28 48.20 -12.89
C PHE A 23 -16.35 48.68 -11.89
N VAL A 24 -16.22 48.37 -10.60
CA VAL A 24 -17.13 48.91 -9.58
C VAL A 24 -16.59 50.29 -9.17
N GLY A 25 -17.33 51.34 -9.52
CA GLY A 25 -16.92 52.72 -9.30
C GLY A 25 -16.67 53.03 -7.81
N PRO A 26 -15.78 54.00 -7.52
CA PRO A 26 -15.33 54.33 -6.16
C PRO A 26 -16.44 54.88 -5.24
N ASP A 27 -17.60 55.24 -5.81
CA ASP A 27 -18.68 55.90 -5.08
C ASP A 27 -19.72 54.93 -4.50
N ALA A 28 -19.59 53.62 -4.76
CA ALA A 28 -20.49 52.62 -4.19
C ALA A 28 -20.13 52.33 -2.72
N PRO A 29 -21.10 52.30 -1.79
CA PRO A 29 -20.83 51.93 -0.41
C PRO A 29 -20.28 50.50 -0.34
N PRO A 30 -19.33 50.22 0.56
CA PRO A 30 -18.67 48.92 0.65
C PRO A 30 -19.71 47.82 0.89
N SER A 31 -19.81 46.89 -0.06
CA SER A 31 -20.76 45.79 0.01
C SER A 31 -20.16 44.66 0.87
N THR A 32 -20.94 44.10 1.79
CA THR A 32 -20.53 42.93 2.59
C THR A 32 -19.92 41.76 1.79
N PRO A 33 -20.37 41.40 0.57
CA PRO A 33 -19.71 40.38 -0.25
C PRO A 33 -18.28 40.75 -0.66
N ASP A 34 -17.94 42.02 -0.82
CA ASP A 34 -16.59 42.44 -1.23
C ASP A 34 -15.58 42.16 -0.12
N SER A 35 -15.97 42.40 1.14
CA SER A 35 -15.19 42.03 2.32
C SER A 35 -14.95 40.53 2.41
N LEU A 36 -15.95 39.71 2.09
CA LEU A 36 -15.83 38.25 2.08
C LEU A 36 -14.89 37.78 0.96
N LEU A 37 -15.02 38.34 -0.25
CA LEU A 37 -14.15 38.02 -1.39
C LEU A 37 -12.69 38.42 -1.14
N ASN A 38 -12.46 39.59 -0.54
CA ASN A 38 -11.13 40.04 -0.14
C ASN A 38 -10.52 39.09 0.90
N GLY A 39 -11.28 38.72 1.93
CA GLY A 39 -10.84 37.72 2.90
C GLY A 39 -10.54 36.36 2.25
N LEU A 40 -11.39 35.91 1.32
CA LEU A 40 -11.18 34.66 0.60
C LEU A 40 -9.87 34.66 -0.18
N PHE A 41 -9.52 35.76 -0.85
CA PHE A 41 -8.25 35.92 -1.54
C PHE A 41 -7.05 35.92 -0.58
N GLU A 42 -7.15 36.63 0.54
CA GLU A 42 -6.11 36.60 1.58
C GLU A 42 -5.91 35.18 2.14
N GLY A 43 -6.98 34.42 2.33
CA GLY A 43 -6.91 33.01 2.74
C GLY A 43 -6.21 32.11 1.72
N VAL A 44 -6.51 32.28 0.42
CA VAL A 44 -5.83 31.56 -0.67
C VAL A 44 -4.34 31.93 -0.72
N LEU A 45 -4.01 33.21 -0.55
CA LEU A 45 -2.64 33.72 -0.53
C LEU A 45 -1.86 33.17 0.67
N LEU A 46 -2.49 33.13 1.85
CA LEU A 46 -1.91 32.54 3.05
C LEU A 46 -1.63 31.04 2.88
N TYR A 47 -2.59 30.27 2.35
CA TYR A 47 -2.40 28.84 2.07
C TYR A 47 -1.28 28.58 1.06
N THR A 48 -1.21 29.40 0.00
CA THR A 48 -0.16 29.29 -1.02
C THR A 48 1.22 29.58 -0.42
N SER A 49 1.31 30.60 0.44
CA SER A 49 2.55 30.91 1.16
C SER A 49 2.97 29.75 2.08
N LEU A 50 2.01 29.14 2.77
CA LEU A 50 2.24 28.01 3.69
C LEU A 50 2.76 26.76 2.96
N THR A 51 2.28 26.53 1.73
CA THR A 51 2.64 25.34 0.94
C THR A 51 3.90 25.52 0.09
N GLN A 52 4.13 26.71 -0.49
CA GLN A 52 5.27 26.94 -1.39
C GLN A 52 6.50 27.51 -0.69
N LEU A 53 6.32 28.47 0.23
CA LEU A 53 7.40 29.29 0.80
C LEU A 53 7.13 29.54 2.28
N PHE A 54 7.41 28.56 3.13
CA PHE A 54 7.16 28.63 4.57
C PHE A 54 7.76 29.88 5.24
N LEU A 55 8.90 30.38 4.74
CA LEU A 55 9.54 31.62 5.20
C LEU A 55 8.66 32.88 5.01
N MET A 56 7.79 32.89 3.99
CA MET A 56 6.89 34.01 3.70
C MET A 56 5.60 33.99 4.53
N VAL A 57 5.34 32.92 5.29
CA VAL A 57 4.11 32.80 6.10
C VAL A 57 4.06 33.88 7.18
N PHE A 58 5.18 34.14 7.85
CA PHE A 58 5.26 35.17 8.89
C PHE A 58 4.98 36.58 8.37
N PRO A 59 5.65 37.10 7.32
CA PRO A 59 5.37 38.44 6.81
C PRO A 59 3.97 38.56 6.22
N VAL A 60 3.47 37.53 5.52
CA VAL A 60 2.12 37.51 4.97
C VAL A 60 1.07 37.51 6.08
N GLY A 61 1.21 36.63 7.07
CA GLY A 61 0.30 36.54 8.21
C GLY A 61 0.30 37.83 9.04
N PHE A 62 1.47 38.42 9.27
CA PHE A 62 1.60 39.72 9.92
C PHE A 62 0.92 40.83 9.12
N GLY A 63 1.09 40.85 7.79
CA GLY A 63 0.43 41.81 6.91
C GLY A 63 -1.09 41.72 6.96
N ILE A 64 -1.65 40.51 6.92
CA ILE A 64 -3.10 40.28 7.05
C ILE A 64 -3.60 40.74 8.43
N ALA A 65 -2.90 40.38 9.51
CA ALA A 65 -3.29 40.77 10.86
C ALA A 65 -3.22 42.31 11.07
N ALA A 66 -2.16 42.95 10.58
CA ALA A 66 -2.00 44.40 10.64
C ALA A 66 -3.09 45.12 9.83
N LYS A 67 -3.43 44.60 8.65
CA LYS A 67 -4.53 45.11 7.83
C LYS A 67 -5.87 45.01 8.58
N LEU A 68 -6.20 43.84 9.12
CA LEU A 68 -7.45 43.64 9.87
C LEU A 68 -7.55 44.57 11.08
N LEU A 69 -6.43 44.79 11.79
CA LEU A 69 -6.38 45.72 12.91
C LEU A 69 -6.61 47.17 12.45
N LEU A 70 -6.02 47.55 11.32
CA LEU A 70 -6.16 48.89 10.74
C LEU A 70 -7.58 49.12 10.23
N ASP A 71 -8.16 48.16 9.51
CA ASP A 71 -9.55 48.21 9.04
C ASP A 71 -10.52 48.31 10.22
N TYR A 72 -10.33 47.48 11.26
CA TYR A 72 -11.12 47.56 12.49
C TYR A 72 -10.99 48.92 13.19
N SER A 73 -9.78 49.47 13.27
CA SER A 73 -9.56 50.77 13.92
C SER A 73 -10.18 51.95 13.16
N ARG A 74 -10.29 51.86 11.83
CA ARG A 74 -10.80 52.94 10.98
C ARG A 74 -12.31 52.94 10.86
N THR A 75 -12.92 51.76 10.66
CA THR A 75 -14.37 51.67 10.42
C THR A 75 -15.16 51.40 11.70
N LEU A 76 -14.50 50.86 12.74
CA LEU A 76 -15.14 50.35 13.97
C LEU A 76 -16.27 49.35 13.68
N ASP A 77 -16.33 48.80 12.47
CA ASP A 77 -17.38 47.89 12.04
C ASP A 77 -16.93 46.44 12.26
N ALA A 78 -17.36 45.89 13.39
CA ALA A 78 -17.08 44.49 13.75
C ALA A 78 -17.62 43.51 12.71
N THR A 79 -18.71 43.84 12.00
CA THR A 79 -19.33 42.92 11.05
C THR A 79 -18.44 42.69 9.83
N GLN A 80 -17.81 43.76 9.32
CA GLN A 80 -16.86 43.67 8.21
C GLN A 80 -15.61 42.88 8.59
N CYS A 81 -15.10 43.09 9.81
CA CYS A 81 -13.96 42.33 10.34
C CYS A 81 -14.29 40.83 10.48
N VAL A 82 -15.50 40.49 10.95
CA VAL A 82 -15.93 39.09 11.03
C VAL A 82 -16.12 38.48 9.63
N CYS A 83 -16.69 39.22 8.68
CA CYS A 83 -16.85 38.75 7.29
C CYS A 83 -15.51 38.51 6.58
N THR A 84 -14.52 39.39 6.78
CA THR A 84 -13.17 39.21 6.23
C THR A 84 -12.49 37.98 6.84
N LEU A 85 -12.51 37.83 8.18
CA LEU A 85 -11.98 36.65 8.87
C LEU A 85 -12.64 35.35 8.41
N LEU A 86 -13.96 35.34 8.24
CA LEU A 86 -14.70 34.21 7.69
C LEU A 86 -14.25 33.89 6.26
N GLY A 87 -14.08 34.93 5.43
CA GLY A 87 -13.51 34.81 4.09
C GLY A 87 -12.13 34.15 4.12
N VAL A 88 -11.22 34.59 4.98
CA VAL A 88 -9.87 34.03 5.13
C VAL A 88 -9.94 32.54 5.48
N ALA A 89 -10.75 32.16 6.46
CA ALA A 89 -10.93 30.77 6.86
C ALA A 89 -11.49 29.92 5.71
N LEU A 90 -12.52 30.42 5.01
CA LEU A 90 -13.10 29.75 3.84
C LEU A 90 -12.08 29.59 2.70
N GLY A 91 -11.27 30.62 2.44
CA GLY A 91 -10.22 30.58 1.43
C GLY A 91 -9.19 29.48 1.70
N VAL A 92 -8.75 29.34 2.95
CA VAL A 92 -7.81 28.28 3.35
C VAL A 92 -8.43 26.89 3.19
N VAL A 93 -9.65 26.68 3.73
CA VAL A 93 -10.33 25.37 3.66
C VAL A 93 -10.65 24.99 2.22
N PHE A 94 -11.16 25.92 1.43
CA PHE A 94 -11.52 25.68 0.03
C PHE A 94 -10.27 25.34 -0.80
N THR A 95 -9.16 26.05 -0.58
CA THR A 95 -7.90 25.75 -1.27
C THR A 95 -7.35 24.38 -0.88
N ASP A 96 -7.44 23.98 0.40
CA ASP A 96 -7.03 22.65 0.86
C ASP A 96 -7.86 21.52 0.23
N VAL A 97 -9.19 21.67 0.21
CA VAL A 97 -10.11 20.71 -0.42
C VAL A 97 -9.85 20.61 -1.92
N LEU A 98 -9.63 21.74 -2.59
CA LEU A 98 -9.29 21.74 -4.01
C LEU A 98 -7.92 21.12 -4.26
N SER A 99 -6.90 21.42 -3.47
CA SER A 99 -5.56 20.81 -3.61
C SER A 99 -5.68 19.29 -3.52
N LYS A 100 -6.37 18.77 -2.49
CA LYS A 100 -6.60 17.34 -2.31
C LYS A 100 -7.38 16.73 -3.48
N SER A 101 -8.46 17.37 -3.91
CA SER A 101 -9.29 16.90 -5.03
C SER A 101 -8.48 16.82 -6.34
N PHE A 102 -7.66 17.82 -6.64
CA PHE A 102 -6.85 17.83 -7.86
C PHE A 102 -5.64 16.88 -7.77
N GLU A 103 -4.99 16.76 -6.62
CA GLU A 103 -3.90 15.80 -6.42
C GLU A 103 -4.39 14.34 -6.53
N ASP A 104 -5.55 14.04 -5.96
CA ASP A 104 -6.20 12.72 -6.06
C ASP A 104 -6.63 12.36 -7.49
N ASN A 105 -6.84 13.36 -8.35
CA ASN A 105 -7.21 13.19 -9.76
C ASN A 105 -5.99 13.21 -10.69
N SER A 106 -4.94 13.96 -10.36
CA SER A 106 -3.71 14.03 -11.15
C SER A 106 -2.91 12.73 -11.09
N THR A 107 -2.83 12.09 -9.91
CA THR A 107 -2.17 10.78 -9.75
C THR A 107 -2.78 9.68 -10.64
N LYS A 108 -4.08 9.79 -10.94
CA LYS A 108 -4.78 8.85 -11.85
C LYS A 108 -4.47 9.14 -13.32
N THR A 109 -4.22 10.39 -13.69
CA THR A 109 -4.03 10.81 -15.09
C THR A 109 -2.56 10.77 -15.52
N GLN A 110 -1.61 11.10 -14.65
CA GLN A 110 -0.17 11.13 -15.00
C GLN A 110 0.42 9.73 -15.27
N THR A 111 -0.23 8.66 -14.78
CA THR A 111 0.13 7.29 -15.12
C THR A 111 -0.26 6.92 -16.58
N ARG A 112 -1.08 7.74 -17.25
CA ARG A 112 -1.58 7.49 -18.61
C ARG A 112 -0.76 8.17 -19.71
N THR A 113 -0.03 9.25 -19.42
CA THR A 113 0.62 10.08 -20.46
C THR A 113 2.13 9.89 -20.59
N ARG A 114 2.78 9.05 -19.76
CA ARG A 114 4.23 8.75 -19.87
C ARG A 114 4.53 7.42 -20.57
N ALA A 115 3.70 7.04 -21.54
CA ALA A 115 3.86 5.84 -22.36
C ALA A 115 3.87 6.09 -23.88
N THR A 116 3.79 7.36 -24.33
CA THR A 116 3.64 7.68 -25.75
C THR A 116 4.36 8.99 -26.09
N THR A 117 5.69 8.96 -26.19
CA THR A 117 6.50 9.93 -26.96
C THR A 117 7.92 9.36 -27.11
N THR A 118 8.08 8.32 -27.92
CA THR A 118 9.37 7.95 -28.51
C THR A 118 9.16 7.40 -29.91
N THR A 119 8.96 8.29 -30.87
CA THR A 119 9.24 8.11 -32.31
C THR A 119 9.52 9.50 -32.88
N ALA A 120 10.77 9.93 -33.02
CA ALA A 120 11.55 9.97 -34.27
C ALA A 120 12.51 11.19 -34.08
N ARG A 121 13.79 11.28 -34.45
CA ARG A 121 14.60 10.64 -35.50
C ARG A 121 16.06 11.16 -35.33
N GLU A 122 17.05 10.29 -35.64
CA GLU A 122 18.45 10.53 -36.10
C GLU A 122 19.37 11.44 -35.23
N THR A 123 20.65 11.15 -34.92
CA THR A 123 21.66 10.26 -35.52
C THR A 123 22.82 10.07 -34.52
N HIS A 124 23.58 8.99 -34.72
CA HIS A 124 24.96 8.74 -34.28
C HIS A 124 25.23 8.04 -32.93
N GLU A 125 25.66 6.78 -33.07
CA GLU A 125 26.48 5.93 -32.17
C GLU A 125 27.77 6.63 -31.66
N PRO A 126 28.54 6.09 -30.66
CA PRO A 126 28.61 4.67 -30.24
C PRO A 126 28.72 4.36 -28.73
N SER A 127 28.38 3.11 -28.41
CA SER A 127 29.00 2.21 -27.42
C SER A 127 29.27 2.72 -26.00
N ARG A 128 28.53 2.22 -24.98
CA ARG A 128 29.10 1.65 -23.73
C ARG A 128 28.15 0.61 -23.10
N ARG A 129 28.45 -0.66 -23.39
CA ARG A 129 28.23 -1.89 -22.59
C ARG A 129 27.15 -1.83 -21.49
N LEU A 130 25.90 -2.14 -21.87
CA LEU A 130 24.92 -2.70 -20.95
C LEU A 130 25.12 -4.21 -20.88
N ARG A 131 25.60 -4.66 -19.72
CA ARG A 131 25.76 -6.07 -19.37
C ARG A 131 24.36 -6.67 -19.23
N LEU A 132 23.90 -7.35 -20.27
CA LEU A 132 22.71 -8.19 -20.26
C LEU A 132 22.90 -9.27 -19.19
N VAL A 133 22.22 -9.13 -18.06
CA VAL A 133 22.02 -10.25 -17.13
C VAL A 133 20.82 -11.01 -17.68
N SER A 134 21.10 -12.00 -18.53
CA SER A 134 20.16 -13.04 -18.89
C SER A 134 19.89 -13.89 -17.66
N PHE A 135 18.64 -13.91 -17.18
CA PHE A 135 18.19 -14.99 -16.31
C PHE A 135 18.07 -16.24 -17.17
N ASP A 136 19.15 -17.02 -17.14
CA ASP A 136 19.21 -18.37 -17.66
C ASP A 136 18.14 -19.20 -16.94
N ARG A 137 17.06 -19.48 -17.66
CA ARG A 137 16.03 -20.43 -17.27
C ARG A 137 16.64 -21.82 -17.48
N GLN A 138 17.43 -22.22 -16.51
CA GLN A 138 18.16 -23.46 -16.45
C GLN A 138 17.17 -24.63 -16.25
N GLU A 139 16.60 -25.10 -17.35
CA GLU A 139 15.96 -26.41 -17.44
C GLU A 139 16.76 -27.28 -18.42
N ARG A 140 17.35 -28.35 -17.87
CA ARG A 140 17.72 -29.63 -18.51
C ARG A 140 19.03 -29.70 -19.31
N THR A 141 20.08 -30.15 -18.62
CA THR A 141 21.05 -31.11 -19.19
C THR A 141 21.47 -32.09 -18.08
N ARG A 142 20.85 -33.27 -18.03
CA ARG A 142 21.45 -34.57 -18.40
C ARG A 142 22.73 -34.96 -17.64
N HIS A 143 22.52 -35.78 -16.62
CA HIS A 143 23.31 -37.00 -16.32
C HIS A 143 22.23 -37.99 -15.81
N ARG A 144 21.89 -39.15 -16.40
CA ARG A 144 22.58 -40.23 -17.12
C ARG A 144 23.80 -40.78 -16.39
N ARG A 145 23.53 -41.56 -15.35
CA ARG A 145 24.16 -42.86 -14.99
C ARG A 145 23.27 -43.51 -13.92
N GLU A 146 22.55 -44.56 -14.30
CA GLU A 146 22.88 -45.97 -14.02
C GLU A 146 22.73 -46.33 -12.54
N GLU A 147 21.61 -47.01 -12.25
CA GLU A 147 21.29 -47.94 -11.14
C GLU A 147 19.77 -47.83 -10.94
N GLY A 148 18.92 -48.64 -11.57
CA GLY A 148 18.89 -50.08 -11.44
C GLY A 148 18.05 -50.47 -10.21
N HIS A 149 16.71 -50.49 -10.31
CA HIS A 149 15.84 -51.51 -9.69
C HIS A 149 14.33 -51.22 -9.86
N ARG A 150 13.70 -52.12 -10.63
CA ARG A 150 12.37 -52.74 -10.47
C ARG A 150 11.32 -52.07 -9.57
N HIS A 151 10.17 -51.74 -10.18
CA HIS A 151 8.76 -51.93 -9.76
C HIS A 151 7.93 -50.98 -10.65
N ARG A 152 7.12 -51.36 -11.65
CA ARG A 152 6.13 -52.43 -11.85
C ARG A 152 4.96 -52.40 -10.84
N ARG A 153 4.18 -51.31 -10.86
CA ARG A 153 2.70 -51.25 -10.76
C ARG A 153 2.26 -49.76 -10.75
N ASP A 154 0.98 -49.52 -11.04
CA ASP A 154 0.27 -48.22 -11.08
C ASP A 154 0.25 -47.43 -12.41
N SER A 155 -0.04 -48.15 -13.50
CA SER A 155 -0.41 -47.54 -14.78
C SER A 155 -1.93 -47.55 -15.07
N ASP A 156 -2.78 -47.83 -14.08
CA ASP A 156 -4.24 -47.95 -14.28
C ASP A 156 -5.08 -46.72 -13.85
N ASP A 157 -4.51 -45.70 -13.20
CA ASP A 157 -5.31 -44.57 -12.68
C ASP A 157 -5.42 -43.36 -13.62
N ARG A 158 -4.84 -43.40 -14.83
CA ARG A 158 -4.87 -42.26 -15.78
C ARG A 158 -5.90 -42.36 -16.91
N GLU A 159 -6.71 -43.42 -16.95
CA GLU A 159 -7.74 -43.59 -17.99
C GLU A 159 -9.14 -43.09 -17.56
N ARG A 160 -9.41 -42.94 -16.25
CA ARG A 160 -10.73 -42.49 -15.77
C ARG A 160 -11.06 -41.01 -15.96
N ASP A 161 -10.05 -40.15 -16.19
CA ASP A 161 -10.30 -38.72 -16.35
C ASP A 161 -10.62 -38.29 -17.78
N ARG A 162 -10.48 -39.16 -18.79
CA ARG A 162 -10.75 -38.81 -20.19
C ARG A 162 -12.15 -39.15 -20.70
N GLU A 163 -12.96 -39.91 -19.97
CA GLU A 163 -14.34 -40.22 -20.39
C GLU A 163 -15.36 -39.15 -20.03
N ARG A 164 -15.02 -38.19 -19.15
CA ARG A 164 -15.98 -37.18 -18.67
C ARG A 164 -16.19 -35.96 -19.58
N GLU A 165 -15.42 -35.84 -20.67
CA GLU A 165 -15.48 -34.68 -21.58
C GLU A 165 -16.27 -34.92 -22.88
N ARG A 166 -16.83 -36.12 -23.10
CA ARG A 166 -17.39 -36.49 -24.41
C ARG A 166 -18.89 -36.81 -24.40
N ASN A 167 -19.72 -35.94 -23.84
CA ASN A 167 -21.17 -36.02 -24.01
C ASN A 167 -21.80 -34.72 -24.56
N PRO A 168 -21.78 -34.50 -25.89
CA PRO A 168 -22.59 -33.50 -26.53
C PRO A 168 -23.88 -34.13 -27.07
N ARG A 169 -25.03 -33.78 -26.48
CA ARG A 169 -26.39 -33.64 -27.08
C ARG A 169 -27.48 -34.17 -26.14
N ARG A 170 -28.23 -33.24 -25.54
CA ARG A 170 -29.69 -33.21 -25.75
C ARG A 170 -30.24 -31.82 -25.45
N LEU A 171 -30.77 -31.22 -26.50
CA LEU A 171 -31.65 -30.06 -26.47
C LEU A 171 -32.87 -30.39 -25.63
N GLU A 172 -33.10 -29.63 -24.56
CA GLU A 172 -34.43 -29.33 -24.08
C GLU A 172 -34.58 -27.82 -23.97
N VAL A 173 -35.25 -27.27 -24.98
CA VAL A 173 -35.73 -25.89 -25.02
C VAL A 173 -36.82 -25.77 -23.95
N ARG A 174 -36.47 -25.23 -22.79
CA ARG A 174 -37.45 -24.71 -21.83
C ARG A 174 -37.76 -23.25 -22.17
N PRO A 175 -39.04 -22.84 -22.10
CA PRO A 175 -39.45 -21.48 -22.42
C PRO A 175 -38.85 -20.48 -21.44
N ILE A 176 -38.42 -19.36 -22.02
CA ILE A 176 -37.77 -18.21 -21.42
C ILE A 176 -38.76 -17.55 -20.45
N THR A 177 -38.67 -17.84 -19.16
CA THR A 177 -39.09 -16.90 -18.13
C THR A 177 -37.94 -15.91 -17.92
N PRO A 178 -38.16 -14.59 -18.03
CA PRO A 178 -37.14 -13.59 -17.74
C PRO A 178 -36.99 -13.48 -16.23
N THR A 179 -36.38 -14.47 -15.60
CA THR A 179 -35.80 -14.28 -14.27
C THR A 179 -34.62 -13.34 -14.46
N LEU A 180 -34.87 -12.07 -14.13
CA LEU A 180 -33.93 -11.03 -13.77
C LEU A 180 -32.79 -11.63 -12.94
N THR A 181 -31.82 -12.22 -13.62
CA THR A 181 -30.56 -12.65 -13.05
C THR A 181 -29.76 -11.38 -12.96
N TYR A 182 -30.08 -10.58 -11.93
CA TYR A 182 -29.15 -9.60 -11.43
C TYR A 182 -27.83 -10.34 -11.28
N ALA A 183 -26.84 -9.96 -12.07
CA ALA A 183 -25.47 -10.37 -11.91
C ALA A 183 -25.14 -10.16 -10.44
N SER A 184 -25.16 -11.26 -9.68
CA SER A 184 -24.94 -11.25 -8.25
C SER A 184 -23.47 -10.93 -8.06
N THR A 185 -23.16 -9.64 -7.99
CA THR A 185 -21.92 -9.10 -7.45
C THR A 185 -21.88 -9.25 -5.93
N ALA A 186 -22.81 -10.01 -5.34
CA ALA A 186 -22.69 -10.44 -3.97
C ALA A 186 -21.46 -11.35 -3.87
N PRO A 187 -20.52 -11.07 -2.96
CA PRO A 187 -19.37 -11.92 -2.75
C PRO A 187 -19.87 -13.32 -2.44
N SER A 188 -19.61 -14.30 -3.32
CA SER A 188 -20.12 -15.67 -3.23
C SER A 188 -19.52 -16.46 -2.07
N ILE A 189 -18.71 -15.82 -1.23
CA ILE A 189 -18.13 -16.38 -0.02
C ILE A 189 -18.69 -15.57 1.15
N SER A 190 -19.78 -16.07 1.73
CA SER A 190 -20.31 -15.48 2.96
C SER A 190 -19.23 -15.58 4.04
N LEU A 191 -18.80 -14.44 4.57
CA LEU A 191 -17.75 -14.34 5.60
C LEU A 191 -18.11 -15.08 6.92
N ASP A 192 -19.37 -15.48 7.04
CA ASP A 192 -19.92 -16.27 8.15
C ASP A 192 -19.79 -17.79 7.96
N SER A 193 -19.36 -18.29 6.79
CA SER A 193 -19.26 -19.73 6.52
C SER A 193 -18.03 -20.43 7.13
N VAL A 194 -17.23 -19.76 7.96
CA VAL A 194 -15.94 -20.27 8.45
C VAL A 194 -15.97 -21.02 9.82
N PRO A 195 -17.08 -21.49 10.45
CA PRO A 195 -16.98 -21.86 11.87
C PRO A 195 -16.89 -23.37 12.19
N SER A 196 -16.13 -24.20 11.46
CA SER A 196 -15.96 -25.61 11.90
C SER A 196 -14.65 -26.34 11.53
N SER A 197 -13.96 -25.99 10.43
CA SER A 197 -12.80 -26.79 9.99
C SER A 197 -11.46 -26.46 10.66
N ILE A 198 -11.37 -25.36 11.41
CA ILE A 198 -10.08 -24.84 11.91
C ILE A 198 -9.54 -25.65 13.10
N ASP A 199 -10.43 -26.30 13.87
CA ASP A 199 -10.04 -27.09 15.05
C ASP A 199 -10.94 -28.33 15.17
N PRO A 200 -10.80 -29.31 14.27
CA PRO A 200 -11.65 -30.50 14.27
C PRO A 200 -11.47 -31.36 15.53
N ASP A 201 -10.28 -31.34 16.11
CA ASP A 201 -9.92 -32.15 17.29
C ASP A 201 -10.17 -31.40 18.62
N GLY A 202 -10.60 -30.13 18.57
CA GLY A 202 -10.85 -29.32 19.76
C GLY A 202 -9.59 -29.06 20.61
N ARG A 203 -8.39 -29.14 20.03
CA ARG A 203 -7.12 -29.03 20.77
C ARG A 203 -6.71 -27.59 21.04
N MET A 204 -7.23 -26.62 20.28
CA MET A 204 -6.88 -25.22 20.46
C MET A 204 -7.65 -24.61 21.63
N THR A 205 -6.98 -23.77 22.41
CA THR A 205 -7.67 -22.97 23.42
C THR A 205 -8.69 -22.04 22.74
N PRO A 206 -9.78 -21.65 23.42
CA PRO A 206 -10.79 -20.77 22.82
C PRO A 206 -10.22 -19.45 22.26
N GLN A 207 -9.17 -18.92 22.89
CA GLN A 207 -8.47 -17.71 22.44
C GLN A 207 -7.63 -17.96 21.18
N GLU A 208 -6.89 -19.07 21.13
CA GLU A 208 -6.15 -19.48 19.93
C GLU A 208 -7.09 -19.75 18.75
N ARG A 209 -8.26 -20.36 19.00
CA ARG A 209 -9.28 -20.58 17.99
C ARG A 209 -9.78 -19.26 17.39
N ALA A 210 -10.02 -18.25 18.22
CA ALA A 210 -10.43 -16.91 17.76
C ALA A 210 -9.33 -16.26 16.87
N VAL A 211 -8.07 -16.34 17.29
CA VAL A 211 -6.93 -15.85 16.49
C VAL A 211 -6.83 -16.60 15.15
N ALA A 212 -7.00 -17.93 15.18
CA ALA A 212 -6.97 -18.75 13.97
C ALA A 212 -8.10 -18.39 12.99
N ILE A 213 -9.32 -18.15 13.49
CA ILE A 213 -10.45 -17.67 12.68
C ILE A 213 -10.14 -16.32 12.04
N LEU A 214 -9.59 -15.36 12.79
CA LEU A 214 -9.24 -14.04 12.25
C LEU A 214 -8.15 -14.14 11.17
N ARG A 215 -7.14 -14.98 11.37
CA ARG A 215 -6.10 -15.24 10.36
C ARG A 215 -6.65 -15.94 9.11
N ALA A 216 -7.58 -16.87 9.27
CA ALA A 216 -8.26 -17.51 8.16
C ALA A 216 -9.09 -16.50 7.36
N ARG A 217 -9.83 -15.61 8.05
CA ARG A 217 -10.58 -14.52 7.43
C ARG A 217 -9.67 -13.52 6.70
N ALA A 218 -8.51 -13.18 7.27
CA ALA A 218 -7.51 -12.35 6.60
C ALA A 218 -6.98 -13.03 5.31
N SER A 219 -6.70 -14.32 5.37
CA SER A 219 -6.25 -15.11 4.20
C SER A 219 -7.31 -15.15 3.09
N LEU A 220 -8.57 -15.29 3.48
CA LEU A 220 -9.72 -15.25 2.58
C LEU A 220 -9.89 -13.85 1.95
N ALA A 221 -9.68 -12.77 2.70
CA ALA A 221 -9.70 -11.43 2.15
C ALA A 221 -8.55 -11.21 1.12
N ASP A 222 -7.37 -11.80 1.35
CA ASP A 222 -6.26 -11.70 0.37
C ASP A 222 -6.51 -12.53 -0.90
N SER A 223 -7.17 -13.69 -0.80
CA SER A 223 -7.52 -14.47 -2.00
C SER A 223 -8.50 -13.71 -2.90
N GLU A 224 -9.54 -13.10 -2.33
CA GLU A 224 -10.47 -12.22 -3.06
C GLU A 224 -9.75 -11.00 -3.65
N ARG A 225 -8.87 -10.37 -2.87
CA ARG A 225 -8.04 -9.27 -3.37
C ARG A 225 -7.21 -9.65 -4.60
N ARG A 226 -6.62 -10.86 -4.62
CA ARG A 226 -5.84 -11.37 -5.77
C ARG A 226 -6.74 -11.61 -6.97
N ARG A 227 -7.88 -12.26 -6.77
CA ARG A 227 -8.90 -12.46 -7.80
C ARG A 227 -9.32 -11.13 -8.45
N PHE A 228 -9.69 -10.13 -7.66
CA PHE A 228 -10.08 -8.82 -8.20
C PHE A 228 -8.94 -8.10 -8.92
N LYS A 229 -7.67 -8.31 -8.53
CA LYS A 229 -6.53 -7.78 -9.28
C LYS A 229 -6.39 -8.42 -10.65
N GLU A 230 -6.64 -9.72 -10.78
CA GLU A 230 -6.60 -10.45 -12.04
C GLU A 230 -7.78 -10.05 -12.94
N GLU A 231 -9.00 -10.02 -12.40
CA GLU A 231 -10.18 -9.55 -13.12
C GLU A 231 -10.00 -8.11 -13.61
N ARG A 232 -9.35 -7.25 -12.82
CA ARG A 232 -9.04 -5.87 -13.23
C ARG A 232 -8.09 -5.83 -14.41
N LYS A 233 -7.03 -6.66 -14.41
CA LYS A 233 -6.10 -6.75 -15.55
C LYS A 233 -6.83 -7.23 -16.80
N TRP A 234 -7.73 -8.21 -16.63
CA TRP A 234 -8.55 -8.70 -17.72
C TRP A 234 -9.48 -7.61 -18.28
N ALA A 235 -10.18 -6.86 -17.42
CA ALA A 235 -11.02 -5.73 -17.86
C ALA A 235 -10.22 -4.64 -18.61
N LEU A 236 -8.99 -4.35 -18.16
CA LEU A 236 -8.09 -3.42 -18.86
C LEU A 236 -7.67 -3.97 -20.23
N SER A 237 -7.37 -5.27 -20.35
CA SER A 237 -7.05 -5.90 -21.63
C SER A 237 -8.19 -5.85 -22.64
N GLN A 238 -9.44 -5.80 -22.15
CA GLN A 238 -10.65 -5.65 -22.95
C GLN A 238 -11.00 -4.18 -23.26
N GLY A 239 -10.21 -3.21 -22.79
CA GLY A 239 -10.50 -1.78 -22.93
C GLY A 239 -11.67 -1.26 -22.08
N ASN A 240 -12.19 -2.06 -21.14
CA ASN A 240 -13.31 -1.68 -20.28
C ASN A 240 -12.81 -0.97 -19.01
N TYR A 241 -12.53 0.33 -19.13
CA TYR A 241 -12.00 1.15 -18.04
C TYR A 241 -12.98 1.34 -16.88
N ALA A 242 -14.28 1.40 -17.14
CA ALA A 242 -15.31 1.55 -16.11
C ALA A 242 -15.37 0.32 -15.19
N ARG A 243 -15.33 -0.89 -15.76
CA ARG A 243 -15.25 -2.12 -14.96
C ARG A 243 -13.92 -2.21 -14.22
N ALA A 244 -12.81 -1.83 -14.86
CA ALA A 244 -11.51 -1.83 -14.21
C ALA A 244 -11.44 -0.88 -13.00
N SER A 245 -12.13 0.27 -13.04
CA SER A 245 -12.18 1.21 -11.91
C SER A 245 -13.03 0.66 -10.75
N GLN A 246 -14.15 0.01 -11.03
CA GLN A 246 -14.96 -0.69 -10.03
C GLN A 246 -14.16 -1.80 -9.33
N LEU A 247 -13.47 -2.64 -10.12
CA LEU A 247 -12.62 -3.70 -9.57
C LEU A 247 -11.45 -3.14 -8.74
N ALA A 248 -10.90 -1.97 -9.13
CA ALA A 248 -9.88 -1.30 -8.33
C ALA A 248 -10.39 -0.87 -6.96
N TRP A 249 -11.66 -0.42 -6.86
CA TRP A 249 -12.28 -0.11 -5.57
C TRP A 249 -12.43 -1.37 -4.71
N GLN A 250 -12.85 -2.50 -5.29
CA GLN A 250 -12.93 -3.78 -4.57
C GLN A 250 -11.56 -4.23 -4.04
N VAL A 251 -10.49 -4.11 -4.84
CA VAL A 251 -9.12 -4.43 -4.38
C VAL A 251 -8.73 -3.59 -3.16
N ARG A 252 -9.07 -2.29 -3.14
CA ARG A 252 -8.80 -1.42 -1.98
C ARG A 252 -9.59 -1.85 -0.76
N ARG A 253 -10.89 -2.12 -0.93
CA ARG A 253 -11.78 -2.61 0.13
C ARG A 253 -11.26 -3.88 0.78
N PHE A 254 -10.94 -4.92 -0.01
CA PHE A 254 -10.42 -6.18 0.53
C PHE A 254 -9.00 -6.06 1.11
N THR A 255 -8.18 -5.12 0.62
CA THR A 255 -6.89 -4.81 1.26
C THR A 255 -7.09 -4.25 2.67
N ALA A 256 -8.00 -3.27 2.83
CA ALA A 256 -8.31 -2.71 4.15
C ALA A 256 -8.90 -3.76 5.10
N LEU A 257 -9.77 -4.64 4.58
CA LEU A 257 -10.42 -5.72 5.33
C LEU A 257 -9.40 -6.79 5.80
N MET A 258 -8.46 -7.16 4.93
CA MET A 258 -7.33 -8.02 5.28
C MET A 258 -6.48 -7.40 6.39
N GLU A 259 -6.12 -6.11 6.26
CA GLU A 259 -5.32 -5.40 7.27
C GLU A 259 -6.05 -5.28 8.62
N SER A 260 -7.37 -5.04 8.63
CA SER A 260 -8.14 -4.98 9.87
C SER A 260 -8.14 -6.33 10.60
N PHE A 261 -8.31 -7.44 9.88
CA PHE A 261 -8.26 -8.77 10.51
C PHE A 261 -6.88 -9.15 11.03
N HIS A 262 -5.80 -8.74 10.34
CA HIS A 262 -4.45 -8.91 10.89
C HIS A 262 -4.26 -8.14 12.20
N ARG A 263 -4.66 -6.87 12.23
CA ARG A 263 -4.57 -6.05 13.46
C ARG A 263 -5.41 -6.62 14.60
N GLU A 264 -6.61 -7.10 14.30
CA GLU A 264 -7.50 -7.71 15.28
C GLU A 264 -6.92 -9.05 15.80
N ALA A 265 -6.36 -9.87 14.91
CA ALA A 265 -5.69 -11.12 15.30
C ALA A 265 -4.49 -10.83 16.22
N ASP A 266 -3.66 -9.85 15.87
CA ASP A 266 -2.50 -9.47 16.68
C ASP A 266 -2.92 -8.90 18.05
N ALA A 267 -3.97 -8.08 18.09
CA ALA A 267 -4.53 -7.59 19.35
C ALA A 267 -5.04 -8.75 20.24
N LYS A 268 -5.69 -9.75 19.65
CA LYS A 268 -6.15 -10.95 20.36
C LYS A 268 -5.02 -11.82 20.87
N VAL A 269 -3.91 -11.92 20.15
CA VAL A 269 -2.70 -12.62 20.63
C VAL A 269 -2.11 -11.91 21.86
N VAL A 270 -2.06 -10.58 21.85
CA VAL A 270 -1.58 -9.79 23.00
C VAL A 270 -2.52 -9.94 24.21
N GLU A 271 -3.83 -9.91 23.99
CA GLU A 271 -4.84 -10.14 25.04
C GLU A 271 -4.71 -11.54 25.65
N ALA A 272 -4.53 -12.57 24.81
CA ALA A 272 -4.32 -13.94 25.26
C ALA A 272 -3.03 -14.09 26.07
N ALA A 273 -1.94 -13.48 25.62
CA ALA A 273 -0.67 -13.48 26.34
C ALA A 273 -0.78 -12.78 27.70
N ARG A 274 -1.54 -11.67 27.78
CA ARG A 274 -1.80 -10.97 29.02
C ARG A 274 -2.64 -11.81 29.99
N ALA A 275 -3.72 -12.43 29.50
CA ALA A 275 -4.57 -13.30 30.31
C ALA A 275 -3.78 -14.52 30.85
N ALA A 276 -2.90 -15.12 30.03
CA ALA A 276 -2.04 -16.21 30.46
C ALA A 276 -1.05 -15.77 31.56
N ALA A 277 -0.50 -14.56 31.47
CA ALA A 277 0.39 -14.02 32.49
C ALA A 277 -0.34 -13.73 33.82
N GLU A 278 -1.60 -13.28 33.78
CA GLU A 278 -2.42 -13.05 34.98
C GLU A 278 -2.86 -14.36 35.65
N GLN A 279 -3.09 -15.42 34.87
CA GLN A 279 -3.45 -16.75 35.37
C GLN A 279 -2.28 -17.53 35.98
N GLN A 280 -1.04 -17.14 35.68
CA GLN A 280 0.13 -17.70 36.33
C GLN A 280 0.18 -17.11 37.75
N PRO A 281 -0.32 -17.83 38.78
CA PRO A 281 -0.36 -17.28 40.12
C PRO A 281 1.09 -17.02 40.53
N ALA A 282 1.31 -16.03 41.39
CA ALA A 282 2.60 -15.72 42.01
C ALA A 282 3.13 -16.85 42.93
N ALA A 283 2.88 -18.12 42.59
CA ALA A 283 3.43 -19.29 43.21
C ALA A 283 4.93 -19.33 42.94
N SER A 284 5.69 -18.94 43.97
CA SER A 284 7.12 -19.12 44.14
C SER A 284 8.04 -18.26 43.27
N SER A 285 8.07 -16.95 43.56
CA SER A 285 9.36 -16.23 43.56
C SER A 285 10.19 -16.56 44.82
N GLU A 286 10.20 -17.81 45.29
CA GLU A 286 11.34 -18.32 46.05
C GLU A 286 12.46 -18.57 45.04
N ARG A 287 13.05 -17.47 44.59
CA ARG A 287 14.32 -17.47 43.89
C ARG A 287 15.35 -17.85 44.96
N PRO A 288 15.94 -19.06 44.97
CA PRO A 288 17.01 -19.34 45.89
C PRO A 288 18.12 -18.33 45.60
N ARG A 289 18.35 -17.43 46.55
CA ARG A 289 19.52 -16.56 46.63
C ARG A 289 20.72 -17.50 46.70
N ARG A 290 21.23 -17.92 45.54
CA ARG A 290 22.49 -18.67 45.47
C ARG A 290 23.60 -17.67 45.73
N ILE A 291 23.90 -17.53 47.02
CA ILE A 291 25.08 -16.86 47.55
C ILE A 291 26.31 -17.56 46.97
N SER A 292 27.22 -16.72 46.49
CA SER A 292 28.55 -16.95 45.96
C SER A 292 29.44 -17.93 46.74
N GLN A 293 30.12 -18.84 46.03
CA GLN A 293 31.46 -19.38 46.33
C GLN A 293 32.13 -19.74 44.98
N SER A 294 33.19 -19.06 44.51
CA SER A 294 34.59 -19.08 44.97
C SER A 294 35.34 -20.39 44.66
N LYS A 295 36.34 -20.26 43.77
CA LYS A 295 37.67 -20.92 43.77
C LYS A 295 37.80 -22.43 43.45
N ARG A 296 38.68 -22.67 42.46
CA ARG A 296 39.96 -23.41 42.58
C ARG A 296 40.06 -24.83 41.94
N ASN A 297 41.08 -24.93 41.07
CA ASN A 297 41.92 -26.06 40.65
C ASN A 297 41.51 -27.00 39.48
N GLN A 298 42.38 -26.95 38.46
CA GLN A 298 42.91 -28.01 37.57
C GLN A 298 43.15 -29.40 38.25
N PRO A 299 43.40 -30.53 37.54
CA PRO A 299 44.28 -30.65 36.36
C PRO A 299 43.88 -31.63 35.23
N GLU A 300 44.79 -31.69 34.27
CA GLU A 300 44.94 -32.47 33.04
C GLU A 300 44.66 -33.98 33.16
N ALA A 301 44.12 -34.58 32.08
CA ALA A 301 44.60 -35.85 31.53
C ALA A 301 44.07 -36.06 30.09
N SER A 302 45.01 -36.39 29.22
CA SER A 302 44.96 -36.61 27.78
C SER A 302 44.62 -38.05 27.38
N SER A 303 44.00 -38.25 26.20
CA SER A 303 44.02 -39.48 25.37
C SER A 303 43.14 -39.25 24.11
N SER A 304 43.65 -38.73 22.98
CA SER A 304 44.31 -39.39 21.83
C SER A 304 43.50 -40.49 21.10
N VAL A 305 42.96 -40.18 19.90
CA VAL A 305 42.99 -41.05 18.69
C VAL A 305 42.96 -40.14 17.43
N PRO A 306 43.85 -40.33 16.43
CA PRO A 306 43.96 -39.46 15.25
C PRO A 306 43.18 -39.98 14.02
N PHE A 307 42.67 -39.07 13.18
CA PHE A 307 42.15 -39.37 11.84
C PHE A 307 42.83 -38.43 10.82
N PRO A 308 43.35 -38.92 9.68
CA PRO A 308 44.18 -38.13 8.77
C PRO A 308 43.36 -37.50 7.64
N GLY A 309 43.70 -36.25 7.29
CA GLY A 309 43.41 -35.69 5.98
C GLY A 309 42.75 -34.31 5.97
N GLN A 310 43.45 -33.27 6.44
CA GLN A 310 43.18 -31.91 5.96
C GLN A 310 44.38 -30.98 6.19
N PRO A 311 44.87 -30.27 5.16
CA PRO A 311 45.91 -29.27 5.31
C PRO A 311 45.37 -27.97 5.90
N SER A 312 46.21 -27.42 6.76
CA SER A 312 46.07 -26.22 7.58
C SER A 312 46.28 -24.93 6.78
N THR A 313 45.45 -23.92 7.07
CA THR A 313 45.92 -22.53 7.17
C THR A 313 45.26 -21.86 8.37
N SER A 314 46.13 -21.34 9.21
CA SER A 314 45.97 -20.71 10.52
C SER A 314 45.41 -19.29 10.48
N ALA A 315 44.57 -18.93 11.46
CA ALA A 315 44.72 -17.71 12.29
C ALA A 315 43.66 -17.65 13.41
N THR A 316 44.16 -17.62 14.67
CA THR A 316 43.72 -16.84 15.85
C THR A 316 42.40 -16.04 15.74
N GLY A 317 41.46 -16.03 16.67
CA GLY A 317 41.37 -16.42 18.07
C GLY A 317 40.01 -15.92 18.62
N ASP A 318 39.69 -16.27 19.87
CA ASP A 318 38.52 -15.87 20.68
C ASP A 318 37.17 -16.60 20.49
N ARG A 319 36.99 -17.57 21.40
CA ARG A 319 35.74 -18.02 22.04
C ARG A 319 35.01 -16.80 22.67
N GLN A 320 33.69 -16.66 22.73
CA GLN A 320 32.60 -17.57 23.07
C GLN A 320 31.24 -17.07 22.52
N PRO A 321 30.21 -17.94 22.51
CA PRO A 321 28.83 -17.62 22.14
C PRO A 321 28.05 -17.07 23.34
N LEU A 322 27.02 -16.23 23.12
CA LEU A 322 25.73 -16.28 23.81
C LEU A 322 24.80 -15.15 23.34
N VAL A 323 23.58 -15.56 23.03
CA VAL A 323 22.45 -14.74 22.63
C VAL A 323 22.02 -13.85 23.80
N SER A 324 22.07 -12.54 23.60
CA SER A 324 21.36 -11.55 24.41
C SER A 324 20.39 -10.79 23.51
N VAL A 325 19.10 -10.86 23.83
CA VAL A 325 18.06 -10.04 23.18
C VAL A 325 17.88 -8.80 24.04
N THR A 326 18.58 -7.74 23.66
CA THR A 326 18.42 -6.40 24.24
C THR A 326 17.43 -5.63 23.37
N VAL A 327 16.22 -5.37 23.89
CA VAL A 327 15.26 -4.47 23.25
C VAL A 327 15.71 -3.03 23.55
N ALA A 328 16.64 -2.53 22.75
CA ALA A 328 17.01 -1.12 22.71
C ALA A 328 16.13 -0.39 21.69
N SER A 329 15.23 0.45 22.19
CA SER A 329 14.49 1.45 21.42
C SER A 329 15.46 2.55 20.96
N ALA A 330 15.98 2.44 19.74
CA ALA A 330 16.71 3.51 19.06
C ALA A 330 16.04 3.82 17.71
N PRO A 331 15.77 5.10 17.38
CA PRO A 331 15.08 5.47 16.15
C PRO A 331 16.04 5.39 14.96
N ARG A 332 16.02 4.28 14.22
CA ARG A 332 16.73 4.18 12.93
C ARG A 332 15.94 4.89 11.83
N HIS A 333 16.39 6.09 11.48
CA HIS A 333 16.00 6.81 10.27
C HIS A 333 16.48 6.04 9.03
N ARG A 334 15.64 5.11 8.53
CA ARG A 334 15.93 4.33 7.31
C ARG A 334 15.52 5.16 6.09
N LYS A 335 16.49 5.77 5.40
CA LYS A 335 16.30 6.30 4.04
C LYS A 335 15.85 5.15 3.13
N ARG A 336 14.55 5.09 2.82
CA ARG A 336 14.00 4.23 1.78
C ARG A 336 14.46 4.76 0.43
N SER A 337 15.51 4.17 -0.13
CA SER A 337 15.75 4.26 -1.57
C SER A 337 14.65 3.45 -2.26
N SER A 338 13.61 4.15 -2.70
CA SER A 338 12.55 3.64 -3.58
C SER A 338 13.13 3.41 -4.98
N GLY A 339 13.89 2.32 -5.15
CA GLY A 339 14.28 1.80 -6.45
C GLY A 339 13.12 0.99 -7.05
N THR A 340 12.31 1.62 -7.88
CA THR A 340 11.27 0.98 -8.69
C THR A 340 11.90 0.17 -9.81
N VAL A 341 12.20 -1.10 -9.54
CA VAL A 341 12.57 -2.05 -10.60
C VAL A 341 11.30 -2.39 -11.40
N ARG A 342 11.17 -1.78 -12.59
CA ARG A 342 10.11 -2.11 -13.56
C ARG A 342 10.46 -3.43 -14.26
N PRO A 343 9.58 -4.44 -14.29
CA PRO A 343 9.70 -5.53 -15.25
C PRO A 343 9.21 -5.04 -16.62
N ALA A 344 10.14 -4.89 -17.56
CA ALA A 344 9.83 -4.62 -18.96
C ALA A 344 9.61 -5.96 -19.69
N ILE A 345 8.36 -6.45 -19.71
CA ILE A 345 7.95 -7.52 -20.63
C ILE A 345 7.26 -6.83 -21.80
N HIS A 346 7.99 -6.69 -22.89
CA HIS A 346 7.47 -6.19 -24.16
C HIS A 346 6.93 -7.41 -24.94
N VAL A 347 5.61 -7.58 -24.96
CA VAL A 347 4.95 -8.57 -25.82
C VAL A 347 4.71 -7.89 -27.16
N GLN A 348 5.49 -8.28 -28.16
CA GLN A 348 5.35 -7.82 -29.53
C GLN A 348 4.08 -8.44 -30.14
N GLY A 349 3.01 -7.65 -30.21
CA GLY A 349 1.76 -8.05 -30.84
C GLY A 349 1.95 -8.21 -32.35
N ARG A 350 1.71 -9.42 -32.86
CA ARG A 350 1.68 -9.73 -34.29
C ARG A 350 0.36 -9.24 -34.85
N GLU A 351 0.39 -8.17 -35.63
CA GLU A 351 -0.78 -7.69 -36.37
C GLU A 351 -1.16 -8.74 -37.43
N ILE A 352 -2.36 -9.31 -37.29
CA ILE A 352 -2.96 -10.19 -38.29
C ILE A 352 -3.87 -9.29 -39.13
N ASN A 353 -3.39 -8.88 -40.30
CA ASN A 353 -4.23 -8.27 -41.33
C ASN A 353 -5.22 -9.33 -41.82
N VAL A 354 -6.47 -9.23 -41.40
CA VAL A 354 -7.59 -9.94 -42.03
C VAL A 354 -8.26 -8.97 -42.99
N THR A 355 -7.83 -9.03 -44.24
CA THR A 355 -8.64 -8.58 -45.38
C THR A 355 -9.54 -9.73 -45.82
N ARG A 356 -10.85 -9.60 -45.57
CA ARG A 356 -11.89 -9.95 -46.54
C ARG A 356 -13.26 -9.44 -46.11
#